data_AF-A0A7C5QS06-F1
#
_entry.id   AF-A0A7C5QS06-F1
#
_cell.length_a   1.000
_cell.length_b   1.000
_cell.length_c   1.000
_cell.angle_alpha   90.00
_cell.angle_beta   90.00
_cell.angle_gamma   90.00
#
_symmetry.space_group_name_H-M   'P 1'
#
loop_
_entity.id
_entity.type
_entity.pdbx_description
1 polymer ?
#
loop_
_entity_poly.entity_id
_entity_poly.type
_entity_poly.pdbx_seq_one_letter_code
_entity_poly.pdbx_strand_id
1 'polypeptide(L)'
;MKKILLIFSAKKFLFTGFPYFCRGDFKNNYSVKKPEWVFVGVLLLIAAYFSYRYLTRPQPFEPLQLVPASSVAVYQTHQLPERWAALADKPYWQDLLRIEEITTTDKLYRHFDSLMQANSWLAKELQRKPVLFSLHVTGSQSAGLLYYLPGGLRARDVLQELLQYYTGRPVRQTTREYNGFVIYEWQAGKHEISAIAYKDYLIFSSYGYLVEDVVRNINDEFKNNFLAGHPDLRHVSHLQDDSGDLYISGRQLNAFWHTFLPPGKSSDRALTGSAFYDVAFNDSGLLLSGFLFAGSDDFTAVFRDQEAGEPQGLLL
;
A
#
# COMPACT_ATOMS: atom_id res chain seq x y z
N MET A 1 22.83 -13.28 -15.24
CA MET A 1 22.32 -14.16 -16.31
C MET A 1 22.01 -15.54 -15.74
N LYS A 2 20.73 -15.88 -15.50
CA LYS A 2 20.30 -17.22 -15.04
C LYS A 2 19.65 -17.97 -16.21
N LYS A 3 20.24 -19.09 -16.64
CA LYS A 3 19.64 -20.02 -17.61
C LYS A 3 18.70 -20.97 -16.86
N ILE A 4 17.43 -21.03 -17.27
CA ILE A 4 16.47 -22.03 -16.79
C ILE A 4 16.39 -23.15 -17.83
N LEU A 5 16.76 -24.35 -17.41
CA LEU A 5 16.69 -25.60 -18.16
C LEU A 5 15.28 -26.18 -17.99
N LEU A 6 14.47 -26.21 -19.06
CA LEU A 6 13.16 -26.88 -19.07
C LEU A 6 13.32 -28.27 -19.70
N ILE A 7 13.21 -29.32 -18.88
CA ILE A 7 13.14 -30.71 -19.32
C ILE A 7 11.65 -31.08 -19.47
N PHE A 8 11.18 -31.32 -20.69
CA PHE A 8 9.85 -31.88 -20.95
C PHE A 8 9.93 -33.41 -21.00
N SER A 9 9.27 -34.08 -20.05
CA SER A 9 9.05 -35.52 -20.06
C SER A 9 7.64 -35.82 -20.57
N ALA A 10 7.55 -36.36 -21.80
CA ALA A 10 6.28 -36.74 -22.41
C ALA A 10 5.94 -38.21 -22.04
N LYS A 11 5.02 -38.41 -21.09
CA LYS A 11 4.38 -39.72 -20.87
C LYS A 11 3.24 -39.91 -21.87
N LYS A 12 3.40 -40.92 -22.74
CA LYS A 12 2.39 -41.47 -23.67
C LYS A 12 1.09 -41.81 -22.95
N PHE A 13 -0.02 -41.22 -23.38
CA PHE A 13 -1.37 -41.74 -23.13
C PHE A 13 -1.74 -42.69 -24.29
N LEU A 14 -1.91 -43.97 -23.98
CA LEU A 14 -2.42 -45.00 -24.88
C LEU A 14 -3.95 -45.01 -24.80
N PHE A 15 -4.64 -44.72 -25.90
CA PHE A 15 -6.05 -45.04 -26.10
C PHE A 15 -6.16 -46.32 -26.92
N THR A 16 -6.70 -47.37 -26.31
CA THR A 16 -7.04 -48.64 -26.96
C THR A 16 -8.53 -48.69 -27.28
N GLY A 17 -8.85 -49.06 -28.53
CA GLY A 17 -10.04 -49.86 -28.85
C GLY A 17 -11.20 -49.13 -29.55
N PHE A 18 -11.34 -49.34 -30.86
CA PHE A 18 -12.60 -49.75 -31.50
C PHE A 18 -12.30 -50.30 -32.92
N PRO A 19 -12.88 -51.45 -33.35
CA PRO A 19 -12.47 -52.11 -34.58
C PRO A 19 -13.53 -52.01 -35.71
N TYR A 20 -13.04 -52.29 -36.94
CA TYR A 20 -13.75 -52.58 -38.19
C TYR A 20 -14.55 -51.46 -38.86
N PHE A 21 -14.07 -50.96 -40.00
CA PHE A 21 -14.88 -50.90 -41.23
C PHE A 21 -14.01 -50.72 -42.50
N CYS A 22 -14.29 -51.59 -43.47
CA CYS A 22 -14.07 -51.54 -44.92
C CYS A 22 -12.75 -51.00 -45.52
N ARG A 23 -12.02 -51.99 -46.05
CA ARG A 23 -11.03 -51.93 -47.12
C ARG A 23 -11.61 -51.25 -48.37
N GLY A 24 -11.16 -50.04 -48.65
CA GLY A 24 -11.38 -49.35 -49.92
C GLY A 24 -10.04 -48.82 -50.42
N ASP A 25 -9.57 -49.36 -51.55
CA ASP A 25 -8.38 -48.90 -52.26
C ASP A 25 -8.60 -47.47 -52.79
N PHE A 26 -8.31 -46.48 -51.96
CA PHE A 26 -8.09 -45.11 -52.41
C PHE A 26 -6.59 -44.91 -52.62
N LYS A 27 -6.16 -45.00 -53.89
CA LYS A 27 -4.92 -44.37 -54.37
C LYS A 27 -5.09 -42.85 -54.28
N ASN A 28 -4.98 -42.32 -53.06
CA ASN A 28 -4.93 -40.89 -52.81
C ASN A 28 -3.48 -40.48 -52.64
N ASN A 29 -2.89 -40.03 -53.75
CA ASN A 29 -1.62 -39.32 -53.81
C ASN A 29 -1.79 -37.91 -53.19
N TYR A 30 -2.18 -37.83 -51.92
CA TYR A 30 -2.01 -36.59 -51.16
C TYR A 30 -0.56 -36.55 -50.71
N SER A 31 0.27 -35.89 -51.52
CA SER A 31 1.52 -35.33 -51.04
C SER A 31 1.19 -34.41 -49.87
N VAL A 32 1.31 -34.94 -48.65
CA VAL A 32 1.15 -34.15 -47.43
C VAL A 32 2.30 -33.14 -47.47
N LYS A 33 2.00 -31.93 -47.94
CA LYS A 33 2.93 -30.80 -47.88
C LYS A 33 3.45 -30.73 -46.45
N LYS A 34 4.78 -30.73 -46.34
CA LYS A 34 5.56 -30.93 -45.12
C LYS A 34 4.89 -30.27 -43.89
N PRO A 35 4.69 -31.00 -42.77
CA PRO A 35 4.00 -30.51 -41.56
C PRO A 35 4.69 -29.36 -40.83
N GLU A 36 5.82 -28.88 -41.36
CA GLU A 36 6.64 -27.80 -40.81
C GLU A 36 5.86 -26.49 -40.63
N TRP A 37 4.95 -26.15 -41.57
CA TRP A 37 4.13 -24.95 -41.47
C TRP A 37 3.04 -25.02 -40.41
N VAL A 38 2.50 -26.22 -40.15
CA VAL A 38 1.52 -26.43 -39.08
C VAL A 38 2.18 -26.26 -37.73
N PHE A 39 3.40 -26.78 -37.56
CA PHE A 39 4.18 -26.60 -36.34
C PHE A 39 4.50 -25.12 -36.08
N VAL A 40 4.95 -24.38 -37.10
CA VAL A 40 5.22 -22.93 -37.00
C VAL A 40 3.95 -22.16 -36.65
N GLY A 41 2.81 -22.50 -37.28
CA GLY A 41 1.52 -21.87 -36.97
C GLY A 41 1.07 -22.10 -35.53
N VAL A 42 1.21 -23.32 -35.02
CA VAL A 42 0.91 -23.64 -33.61
C VAL A 42 1.83 -22.89 -32.65
N LEU A 43 3.12 -22.80 -32.96
CA LEU A 43 4.10 -22.10 -32.14
C LEU A 43 3.82 -20.59 -32.08
N LEU A 44 3.42 -19.98 -33.20
CA LEU A 44 2.97 -18.59 -33.25
C LEU A 44 1.69 -18.34 -32.45
N LEU A 45 0.72 -19.25 -32.49
CA LEU A 45 -0.51 -19.15 -31.69
C LEU A 45 -0.21 -19.24 -30.19
N ILE A 46 0.69 -20.14 -29.79
CA ILE A 46 1.15 -20.26 -28.41
C ILE A 46 1.85 -18.95 -27.98
N ALA A 47 2.79 -18.45 -28.78
CA ALA A 47 3.48 -17.20 -28.51
C ALA A 47 2.50 -16.02 -28.39
N ALA A 48 1.55 -15.89 -29.33
CA ALA A 48 0.52 -14.85 -29.29
C ALA A 48 -0.36 -14.96 -28.03
N TYR A 49 -0.78 -16.17 -27.64
CA TYR A 49 -1.55 -16.38 -26.42
C TYR A 49 -0.76 -16.02 -25.15
N PHE A 50 0.51 -16.44 -25.06
CA PHE A 50 1.36 -16.10 -23.91
C PHE A 50 1.72 -14.61 -23.87
N SER A 51 2.00 -13.98 -25.02
CA SER A 51 2.23 -12.54 -25.14
C SER A 51 0.98 -11.75 -24.76
N TYR A 52 -0.20 -12.13 -25.26
CA TYR A 52 -1.47 -11.54 -24.85
C TYR A 52 -1.65 -11.67 -23.34
N ARG A 53 -1.54 -12.88 -22.80
CA ARG A 53 -1.67 -13.13 -21.36
C ARG A 53 -0.61 -12.42 -20.52
N TYR A 54 0.58 -12.18 -21.05
CA TYR A 54 1.65 -11.45 -20.35
C TYR A 54 1.40 -9.94 -20.38
N LEU A 55 0.99 -9.39 -21.52
CA LEU A 55 0.70 -7.97 -21.71
C LEU A 55 -0.62 -7.53 -21.05
N THR A 56 -1.62 -8.42 -20.99
CA THR A 56 -2.92 -8.15 -20.34
C THR A 56 -2.97 -8.65 -18.90
N ARG A 57 -1.84 -9.05 -18.30
CA ARG A 57 -1.81 -9.32 -16.85
C ARG A 57 -2.15 -8.01 -16.14
N PRO A 58 -3.21 -7.98 -15.32
CA PRO A 58 -3.45 -6.84 -14.45
C PRO A 58 -2.20 -6.66 -13.59
N GLN A 59 -1.57 -5.49 -13.67
CA GLN A 59 -0.49 -5.16 -12.74
C GLN A 59 -1.05 -5.30 -11.31
N PRO A 60 -0.30 -5.94 -10.39
CA PRO A 60 -0.74 -6.02 -9.01
C PRO A 60 -0.97 -4.61 -8.50
N PHE A 61 -2.17 -4.36 -7.99
CA PHE A 61 -2.52 -3.06 -7.47
C PHE A 61 -1.79 -2.83 -6.16
N GLU A 62 -0.95 -1.81 -6.13
CA GLU A 62 -0.19 -1.42 -4.95
C GLU A 62 -0.98 -0.36 -4.17
N PRO A 63 -1.37 -0.63 -2.91
CA PRO A 63 -2.20 0.29 -2.12
C PRO A 63 -1.57 1.68 -1.92
N LEU A 64 -0.24 1.77 -1.88
CA LEU A 64 0.48 3.05 -1.79
C LEU A 64 0.18 4.00 -2.97
N GLN A 65 -0.24 3.49 -4.12
CA GLN A 65 -0.66 4.32 -5.25
C GLN A 65 -1.90 5.15 -4.94
N LEU A 66 -2.73 4.74 -3.97
CA LEU A 66 -3.89 5.52 -3.53
C LEU A 66 -3.49 6.78 -2.78
N VAL A 67 -2.29 6.82 -2.21
CA VAL A 67 -1.86 7.93 -1.38
C VAL A 67 -1.56 9.15 -2.25
N PRO A 68 -2.23 10.29 -2.01
CA PRO A 68 -1.96 11.52 -2.76
C PRO A 68 -0.54 12.04 -2.55
N ALA A 69 0.02 12.72 -3.56
CA ALA A 69 1.35 13.34 -3.46
C ALA A 69 1.48 14.45 -2.39
N SER A 70 0.36 14.93 -1.84
CA SER A 70 0.32 15.89 -0.73
C SER A 70 0.71 15.26 0.63
N SER A 71 0.92 13.95 0.70
CA SER A 71 1.25 13.28 1.95
C SER A 71 2.66 13.61 2.43
N VAL A 72 2.76 13.95 3.72
CA VAL A 72 3.99 14.14 4.48
C VAL A 72 4.69 12.82 4.74
N ALA A 73 3.93 11.88 5.27
CA ALA A 73 4.41 10.56 5.64
C ALA A 73 3.30 9.53 5.47
N VAL A 74 3.69 8.31 5.11
CA VAL A 74 2.82 7.16 4.97
C VAL A 74 3.36 6.05 5.85
N TYR A 75 2.54 5.58 6.78
CA TYR A 75 2.82 4.36 7.52
C TYR A 75 2.00 3.22 6.93
N GLN A 76 2.68 2.15 6.52
CA GLN A 76 2.07 0.93 6.03
C GLN A 76 2.37 -0.19 7.02
N THR A 77 1.35 -0.91 7.46
CA THR A 77 1.52 -2.05 8.37
C THR A 77 0.72 -3.25 7.89
N HIS A 78 1.32 -4.41 8.05
CA HIS A 78 0.69 -5.70 7.83
C HIS A 78 0.35 -6.31 9.19
N GLN A 79 -0.73 -7.10 9.26
CA GLN A 79 -1.11 -7.76 10.52
C GLN A 79 -1.31 -6.75 11.66
N LEU A 80 -2.04 -5.67 11.36
CA LEU A 80 -2.36 -4.61 12.34
C LEU A 80 -2.83 -5.16 13.70
N PRO A 81 -3.70 -6.21 13.75
CA PRO A 81 -4.13 -6.79 15.03
C PRO A 81 -2.96 -7.26 15.89
N GLU A 82 -2.09 -8.07 15.29
CA GLU A 82 -0.93 -8.66 15.94
C GLU A 82 0.12 -7.59 16.31
N ARG A 83 0.36 -6.62 15.42
CA ARG A 83 1.35 -5.54 15.64
C ARG A 83 0.91 -4.57 16.73
N TRP A 84 -0.37 -4.22 16.78
CA TRP A 84 -0.87 -3.37 17.86
C TRP A 84 -0.87 -4.11 19.20
N ALA A 85 -1.27 -5.38 19.25
CA ALA A 85 -1.20 -6.18 20.47
C ALA A 85 0.24 -6.22 21.02
N ALA A 86 1.22 -6.42 20.14
CA ALA A 86 2.64 -6.40 20.50
C ALA A 86 3.13 -5.03 21.00
N LEU A 87 2.62 -3.93 20.45
CA LEU A 87 2.90 -2.56 20.92
C LEU A 87 2.25 -2.28 22.28
N ALA A 88 0.98 -2.69 22.44
CA ALA A 88 0.19 -2.44 23.64
C ALA A 88 0.76 -3.12 24.88
N ASP A 89 1.46 -4.26 24.69
CA ASP A 89 2.14 -5.00 25.74
C ASP A 89 3.47 -4.34 26.19
N LYS A 90 3.98 -3.33 25.47
CA LYS A 90 5.28 -2.72 25.80
C LYS A 90 5.22 -1.81 27.04
N PRO A 91 6.26 -1.81 27.90
CA PRO A 91 6.29 -0.96 29.10
C PRO A 91 6.12 0.53 28.81
N TYR A 92 6.81 1.07 27.80
CA TYR A 92 6.69 2.49 27.45
C TYR A 92 5.31 2.84 26.89
N TRP A 93 4.57 1.88 26.29
CA TRP A 93 3.20 2.13 25.87
C TRP A 93 2.30 2.43 27.06
N GLN A 94 2.52 1.73 28.18
CA GLN A 94 1.79 1.98 29.42
C GLN A 94 2.08 3.38 29.99
N ASP A 95 3.30 3.89 29.82
CA ASP A 95 3.61 5.28 30.17
C ASP A 95 2.93 6.28 29.22
N LEU A 96 2.88 5.98 27.93
CA LEU A 96 2.19 6.79 26.92
C LEU A 96 0.67 6.87 27.16
N LEU A 97 0.05 5.82 27.72
CA LEU A 97 -1.36 5.84 28.09
C LEU A 97 -1.70 6.92 29.13
N ARG A 98 -0.72 7.56 29.80
CA ARG A 98 -0.99 8.73 30.64
C ARG A 98 -1.45 9.96 29.86
N ILE A 99 -1.24 9.97 28.54
CA ILE A 99 -1.70 11.01 27.62
C ILE A 99 -3.15 10.69 27.21
N GLU A 100 -4.09 11.64 27.40
CA GLU A 100 -5.53 11.43 27.21
C GLU A 100 -5.87 10.98 25.78
N GLU A 101 -5.22 11.57 24.79
CA GLU A 101 -5.38 11.24 23.38
C GLU A 101 -4.95 9.80 23.08
N ILE A 102 -3.88 9.32 23.72
CA ILE A 102 -3.39 7.95 23.57
C ILE A 102 -4.33 6.97 24.27
N THR A 103 -4.80 7.29 25.48
CA THR A 103 -5.85 6.51 26.16
C THR A 103 -7.11 6.38 25.31
N THR A 104 -7.54 7.47 24.68
CA THR A 104 -8.73 7.47 23.82
C THR A 104 -8.53 6.58 22.59
N THR A 105 -7.35 6.65 21.98
CA THR A 105 -6.95 5.80 20.86
C THR A 105 -6.90 4.32 21.25
N ASP A 106 -6.33 3.99 22.41
CA ASP A 106 -6.29 2.62 22.94
C ASP A 106 -7.69 2.05 23.18
N LYS A 107 -8.61 2.84 23.76
CA LYS A 107 -10.02 2.44 23.93
C LYS A 107 -10.72 2.18 22.60
N LEU A 108 -10.52 3.05 21.61
CA LEU A 108 -11.07 2.86 20.27
C LEU A 108 -10.52 1.61 19.61
N TYR A 109 -9.21 1.38 19.74
CA TYR A 109 -8.60 0.18 19.21
C TYR A 109 -9.14 -1.09 19.88
N ARG A 110 -9.29 -1.13 21.21
CA ARG A 110 -9.88 -2.30 21.90
C ARG A 110 -11.30 -2.59 21.43
N HIS A 111 -12.09 -1.54 21.15
CA HIS A 111 -13.41 -1.73 20.57
C HIS A 111 -13.30 -2.28 19.14
N PHE A 112 -12.40 -1.72 18.32
CA PHE A 112 -12.10 -2.24 16.98
C PHE A 112 -11.67 -3.71 17.01
N ASP A 113 -10.82 -4.11 17.97
CA ASP A 113 -10.39 -5.50 18.17
C ASP A 113 -11.57 -6.44 18.47
N SER A 114 -12.50 -6.01 19.32
CA SER A 114 -13.76 -6.74 19.54
C SER A 114 -14.56 -6.91 18.23
N LEU A 115 -14.63 -5.87 17.39
CA LEU A 115 -15.28 -5.96 16.07
C LEU A 115 -14.56 -6.91 15.14
N MET A 116 -13.22 -6.93 15.14
CA MET A 116 -12.43 -7.86 14.35
C MET A 116 -12.68 -9.31 14.77
N GLN A 117 -12.72 -9.58 16.07
CA GLN A 117 -13.01 -10.92 16.61
C GLN A 117 -14.44 -11.36 16.29
N ALA A 118 -15.41 -10.44 16.31
CA ALA A 118 -16.80 -10.72 15.92
C ALA A 118 -16.97 -10.91 14.41
N ASN A 119 -16.10 -10.31 13.59
CA ASN A 119 -16.19 -10.29 12.13
C ASN A 119 -15.01 -11.03 11.48
N SER A 120 -15.16 -12.33 11.25
CA SER A 120 -14.12 -13.17 10.63
C SER A 120 -13.62 -12.66 9.26
N TRP A 121 -14.46 -11.96 8.51
CA TRP A 121 -14.07 -11.36 7.24
C TRP A 121 -13.08 -10.20 7.42
N LEU A 122 -13.26 -9.37 8.45
CA LEU A 122 -12.44 -8.19 8.71
C LEU A 122 -11.04 -8.62 9.17
N ALA A 123 -10.98 -9.54 10.13
CA ALA A 123 -9.73 -10.14 10.59
C ALA A 123 -8.94 -10.74 9.43
N LYS A 124 -9.61 -11.49 8.54
CA LYS A 124 -8.97 -12.09 7.37
C LYS A 124 -8.44 -11.06 6.37
N GLU A 125 -9.15 -9.96 6.14
CA GLU A 125 -8.68 -8.90 5.24
C GLU A 125 -7.47 -8.17 5.84
N LEU A 126 -7.47 -7.85 7.13
CA LEU A 126 -6.38 -7.16 7.83
C LEU A 126 -5.11 -8.01 7.97
N GLN A 127 -5.24 -9.33 7.99
CA GLN A 127 -4.09 -10.24 7.94
C GLN A 127 -3.49 -10.37 6.53
N ARG A 128 -4.31 -10.21 5.47
CA ARG A 128 -3.89 -10.45 4.09
C ARG A 128 -3.45 -9.20 3.35
N LYS A 129 -3.98 -8.04 3.72
CA LYS A 129 -3.75 -6.76 3.05
C LYS A 129 -3.19 -5.74 4.02
N PRO A 130 -2.28 -4.87 3.58
CA PRO A 130 -1.77 -3.81 4.43
C PRO A 130 -2.87 -2.79 4.74
N VAL A 131 -2.76 -2.22 5.94
CA VAL A 131 -3.44 -0.99 6.35
C VAL A 131 -2.47 0.17 6.16
N LEU A 132 -2.98 1.29 5.65
CA LEU A 132 -2.17 2.49 5.45
C LEU A 132 -2.74 3.64 6.26
N PHE A 133 -1.83 4.50 6.71
CA PHE A 133 -2.12 5.77 7.36
C PHE A 133 -1.26 6.82 6.69
N SER A 134 -1.86 7.88 6.16
CA SER A 134 -1.10 8.98 5.57
C SER A 134 -1.36 10.28 6.29
N LEU A 135 -0.28 11.00 6.61
CA LEU A 135 -0.28 12.31 7.23
C LEU A 135 -0.25 13.38 6.15
N HIS A 136 -1.06 14.42 6.31
CA HIS A 136 -1.17 15.54 5.37
C HIS A 136 -1.18 16.87 6.13
N VAL A 137 -0.57 17.90 5.55
CA VAL A 137 -0.74 19.28 6.00
C VAL A 137 -2.12 19.75 5.56
N THR A 138 -2.95 20.18 6.52
CA THR A 138 -4.34 20.57 6.27
C THR A 138 -4.59 22.07 6.32
N GLY A 139 -3.59 22.84 6.76
CA GLY A 139 -3.63 24.28 6.92
C GLY A 139 -2.31 24.78 7.46
N SER A 140 -2.22 26.08 7.76
CA SER A 140 -0.98 26.70 8.26
C SER A 140 -0.54 26.21 9.64
N GLN A 141 -1.45 25.63 10.43
CA GLN A 141 -1.22 25.16 11.81
C GLN A 141 -1.94 23.84 12.10
N SER A 142 -2.30 23.09 11.07
CA SER A 142 -3.08 21.86 11.23
C SER A 142 -2.59 20.76 10.32
N ALA A 143 -2.72 19.54 10.80
CA ALA A 143 -2.48 18.33 10.05
C ALA A 143 -3.69 17.40 10.15
N GLY A 144 -3.81 16.52 9.17
CA GLY A 144 -4.89 15.56 9.05
C GLY A 144 -4.36 14.20 8.67
N LEU A 145 -5.11 13.18 9.09
CA LEU A 145 -4.83 11.79 8.77
C LEU A 145 -5.86 11.28 7.76
N LEU A 146 -5.38 10.44 6.86
CA LEU A 146 -6.18 9.71 5.90
C LEU A 146 -5.87 8.22 6.10
N TYR A 147 -6.93 7.44 6.21
CA TYR A 147 -6.87 6.04 6.62
C TYR A 147 -7.32 5.15 5.46
N TYR A 148 -6.61 4.05 5.24
CA TYR A 148 -6.90 3.09 4.17
C TYR A 148 -7.11 1.72 4.79
N LEU A 149 -8.37 1.35 4.97
CA LEU A 149 -8.77 0.12 5.63
C LEU A 149 -9.20 -0.91 4.58
N PRO A 150 -8.62 -2.12 4.54
CA PRO A 150 -9.07 -3.16 3.63
C PRO A 150 -10.48 -3.64 4.01
N GLY A 151 -11.26 -4.02 3.00
CA GLY A 151 -12.67 -4.43 3.15
C GLY A 151 -13.66 -3.67 2.25
N GLY A 152 -13.21 -2.61 1.59
CA GLY A 152 -14.03 -1.81 0.67
C GLY A 152 -15.34 -1.36 1.30
N LEU A 153 -16.46 -1.55 0.59
CA LEU A 153 -17.80 -1.17 1.08
C LEU A 153 -18.19 -1.84 2.41
N ARG A 154 -17.69 -3.04 2.70
CA ARG A 154 -18.06 -3.80 3.91
C ARG A 154 -17.46 -3.19 5.18
N ALA A 155 -16.34 -2.48 5.05
CA ALA A 155 -15.69 -1.82 6.19
C ALA A 155 -16.45 -0.58 6.69
N ARG A 156 -17.51 -0.16 5.99
CA ARG A 156 -18.33 1.00 6.37
C ARG A 156 -19.10 0.78 7.65
N ASP A 157 -19.69 -0.40 7.80
CA ASP A 157 -20.47 -0.74 8.98
C ASP A 157 -19.57 -0.71 10.23
N VAL A 158 -18.34 -1.19 10.08
CA VAL A 158 -17.28 -1.12 11.12
C VAL A 158 -16.96 0.32 11.47
N LEU A 159 -16.75 1.18 10.47
CA LEU A 159 -16.43 2.60 10.69
C LEU A 159 -17.59 3.36 11.35
N GLN A 160 -18.83 3.08 10.95
CA GLN A 160 -20.03 3.64 11.56
C GLN A 160 -20.16 3.21 13.02
N GLU A 161 -19.93 1.93 13.32
CA GLU A 161 -19.97 1.40 14.68
C GLU A 161 -18.88 2.02 15.56
N LEU A 162 -17.65 2.15 15.04
CA LEU A 162 -16.57 2.85 15.73
C LEU A 162 -16.89 4.31 16.03
N LEU A 163 -17.48 5.04 15.07
CA LEU A 163 -17.88 6.43 15.27
C LEU A 163 -19.01 6.56 16.29
N GLN A 164 -19.97 5.64 16.27
CA GLN A 164 -21.05 5.58 17.26
C GLN A 164 -20.50 5.31 18.66
N TYR A 165 -19.59 4.34 18.80
CA TYR A 165 -18.92 4.04 20.07
C TYR A 165 -18.10 5.22 20.59
N TYR A 166 -17.32 5.86 19.71
CA TYR A 166 -16.49 7.00 20.07
C TYR A 166 -17.29 8.18 20.61
N THR A 167 -18.41 8.50 19.94
CA THR A 167 -19.18 9.71 20.23
C THR A 167 -20.32 9.48 21.21
N GLY A 168 -20.75 8.23 21.41
CA GLY A 168 -21.95 7.88 22.17
C GLY A 168 -23.24 8.47 21.58
N ARG A 169 -23.22 8.86 20.30
CA ARG A 169 -24.32 9.56 19.62
C ARG A 169 -24.82 8.76 18.41
N PRO A 170 -26.11 8.91 18.03
CA PRO A 170 -26.59 8.34 16.79
C PRO A 170 -25.82 8.93 15.60
N VAL A 171 -25.41 8.07 14.69
CA VAL A 171 -24.69 8.45 13.47
C VAL A 171 -25.71 8.77 12.39
N ARG A 172 -25.66 9.99 11.86
CA ARG A 172 -26.40 10.37 10.65
C ARG A 172 -25.53 10.09 9.44
N GLN A 173 -26.07 9.34 8.49
CA GLN A 173 -25.40 9.07 7.23
C GLN A 173 -25.96 9.95 6.12
N THR A 174 -25.08 10.53 5.33
CA THR A 174 -25.37 11.21 4.07
C THR A 174 -24.42 10.71 2.99
N THR A 175 -24.77 10.99 1.73
CA THR A 175 -23.91 10.70 0.58
C THR A 175 -23.94 11.88 -0.37
N ARG A 176 -22.82 12.12 -1.04
CA ARG A 176 -22.72 13.07 -2.15
C ARG A 176 -21.89 12.49 -3.28
N GLU A 177 -22.09 13.00 -4.49
CA GLU A 177 -21.25 12.66 -5.63
C GLU A 177 -20.12 13.68 -5.79
N TYR A 178 -18.93 13.20 -6.15
CA TYR A 178 -17.77 14.01 -6.48
C TYR A 178 -16.96 13.33 -7.57
N ASN A 179 -16.85 13.97 -8.74
CA ASN A 179 -16.10 13.48 -9.91
C ASN A 179 -16.36 11.98 -10.23
N GLY A 180 -17.62 11.56 -10.20
CA GLY A 180 -18.04 10.19 -10.51
C GLY A 180 -17.91 9.18 -9.35
N PHE A 181 -17.50 9.63 -8.16
CA PHE A 181 -17.43 8.80 -6.95
C PHE A 181 -18.49 9.21 -5.95
N VAL A 182 -19.05 8.20 -5.26
CA VAL A 182 -19.92 8.43 -4.10
C VAL A 182 -19.05 8.59 -2.86
N ILE A 183 -19.11 9.76 -2.24
CA ILE A 183 -18.54 10.06 -0.94
C ILE A 183 -19.62 9.80 0.11
N TYR A 184 -19.27 8.99 1.10
CA TYR A 184 -20.08 8.63 2.25
C TYR A 184 -19.69 9.53 3.40
N GLU A 185 -20.66 10.14 4.05
CA GLU A 185 -20.45 11.07 5.15
C GLU A 185 -21.22 10.54 6.36
N TRP A 186 -20.51 10.41 7.48
CA TRP A 186 -21.09 10.07 8.76
C TRP A 186 -20.86 11.20 9.74
N GLN A 187 -21.96 11.70 10.31
CA GLN A 187 -21.94 12.78 11.28
C GLN A 187 -22.47 12.28 12.62
N ALA A 188 -21.70 12.50 13.69
CA ALA A 188 -22.09 12.19 15.05
C ALA A 188 -21.72 13.36 15.98
N GLY A 189 -22.70 14.23 16.23
CA GLY A 189 -22.48 15.49 16.96
C GLY A 189 -21.57 16.45 16.18
N LYS A 190 -20.40 16.79 16.75
CA LYS A 190 -19.39 17.66 16.12
C LYS A 190 -18.38 16.89 15.27
N HIS A 191 -18.46 15.56 15.26
CA HIS A 191 -17.52 14.70 14.55
C HIS A 191 -18.13 14.32 13.21
N GLU A 192 -17.31 14.43 12.16
CA GLU A 192 -17.67 14.08 10.80
C GLU A 192 -16.56 13.23 10.21
N ILE A 193 -16.94 12.19 9.47
CA ILE A 193 -16.01 11.35 8.71
C ILE A 193 -16.55 11.27 7.28
N SER A 194 -15.70 11.61 6.32
CA SER A 194 -15.95 11.35 4.91
C SER A 194 -15.19 10.11 4.47
N ALA A 195 -15.75 9.34 3.54
CA ALA A 195 -15.09 8.17 2.98
C ALA A 195 -15.48 7.88 1.54
N ILE A 196 -14.58 7.22 0.81
CA ILE A 196 -14.87 6.55 -0.46
C ILE A 196 -14.49 5.08 -0.34
N ALA A 197 -15.10 4.25 -1.18
CA ALA A 197 -14.58 2.91 -1.41
C ALA A 197 -13.99 2.83 -2.81
N TYR A 198 -12.77 2.30 -2.91
CA TYR A 198 -12.11 2.06 -4.17
C TYR A 198 -11.39 0.72 -4.15
N LYS A 199 -11.73 -0.14 -5.13
CA LYS A 199 -11.33 -1.56 -5.12
C LYS A 199 -11.68 -2.19 -3.77
N ASP A 200 -10.69 -2.71 -3.06
CA ASP A 200 -10.88 -3.40 -1.79
C ASP A 200 -10.59 -2.51 -0.57
N TYR A 201 -10.47 -1.19 -0.74
CA TYR A 201 -10.16 -0.26 0.34
C TYR A 201 -11.32 0.68 0.62
N LEU A 202 -11.60 0.88 1.91
CA LEU A 202 -12.34 2.02 2.42
C LEU A 202 -11.32 3.09 2.82
N ILE A 203 -11.46 4.25 2.22
CA ILE A 203 -10.51 5.36 2.39
C ILE A 203 -11.27 6.49 3.05
N PHE A 204 -10.84 6.90 4.24
CA PHE A 204 -11.62 7.84 5.06
C PHE A 204 -10.77 8.83 5.84
N SER A 205 -11.36 9.97 6.16
CA SER A 205 -10.76 11.03 6.97
C SER A 205 -11.84 11.87 7.64
N SER A 206 -11.47 12.58 8.71
CA SER A 206 -12.28 13.68 9.24
C SER A 206 -12.23 14.94 8.38
N TYR A 207 -11.37 14.98 7.35
CA TYR A 207 -11.26 16.08 6.40
C TYR A 207 -11.75 15.63 5.02
N GLY A 208 -12.96 16.07 4.63
CA GLY A 208 -13.59 15.66 3.38
C GLY A 208 -12.76 15.92 2.12
N TYR A 209 -12.00 17.03 2.08
CA TYR A 209 -11.14 17.32 0.94
C TYR A 209 -9.93 16.38 0.83
N LEU A 210 -9.45 15.75 1.91
CA LEU A 210 -8.40 14.73 1.81
C LEU A 210 -8.93 13.48 1.09
N VAL A 211 -10.21 13.16 1.26
CA VAL A 211 -10.88 12.11 0.50
C VAL A 211 -11.05 12.52 -0.97
N GLU A 212 -11.35 13.79 -1.23
CA GLU A 212 -11.39 14.34 -2.59
C GLU A 212 -10.02 14.31 -3.28
N ASP A 213 -8.91 14.54 -2.56
CA ASP A 213 -7.54 14.36 -3.08
C ASP A 213 -7.31 12.94 -3.60
N VAL A 214 -7.83 11.93 -2.90
CA VAL A 214 -7.75 10.54 -3.34
C VAL A 214 -8.57 10.32 -4.60
N VAL A 215 -9.78 10.89 -4.68
CA VAL A 215 -10.59 10.82 -5.90
C VAL A 215 -9.87 11.46 -7.08
N ARG A 216 -9.23 12.62 -6.89
CA ARG A 216 -8.40 13.27 -7.91
C ARG A 216 -7.23 12.39 -8.34
N ASN A 217 -6.52 11.80 -7.38
CA ASN A 217 -5.43 10.87 -7.66
C ASN A 217 -5.90 9.64 -8.46
N ILE A 218 -7.08 9.09 -8.17
CA ILE A 218 -7.68 7.98 -8.92
C ILE A 218 -8.05 8.40 -10.35
N ASN A 219 -8.71 9.56 -10.50
CA ASN A 219 -9.14 10.07 -11.80
C ASN A 219 -7.97 10.45 -12.72
N ASP A 220 -6.85 10.88 -12.14
CA ASP A 220 -5.60 11.14 -12.86
C ASP A 220 -4.81 9.85 -13.16
N GLU A 221 -5.42 8.67 -13.02
CA GLU A 221 -4.80 7.36 -13.24
C GLU A 221 -3.53 7.16 -12.40
N PHE A 222 -3.53 7.70 -11.18
CA PHE A 222 -2.40 7.65 -10.24
C PHE A 222 -1.12 8.33 -10.75
N LYS A 223 -1.20 9.26 -11.72
CA LYS A 223 -0.02 9.98 -12.23
C LYS A 223 0.65 10.86 -11.17
N ASN A 224 -0.12 11.39 -10.23
CA ASN A 224 0.31 12.32 -9.18
C ASN A 224 0.15 11.74 -7.77
N ASN A 225 0.55 10.48 -7.58
CA ASN A 225 0.54 9.83 -6.26
C ASN A 225 1.86 10.03 -5.50
N PHE A 226 1.88 9.65 -4.22
CA PHE A 226 3.04 9.76 -3.34
C PHE A 226 4.32 9.09 -3.90
N LEU A 227 4.20 7.87 -4.42
CA LEU A 227 5.31 7.11 -5.01
C LEU A 227 5.73 7.63 -6.39
N ALA A 228 4.87 8.36 -7.11
CA ALA A 228 5.23 8.99 -8.37
C ALA A 228 6.21 10.16 -8.15
N GLY A 229 6.07 10.89 -7.04
CA GLY A 229 6.99 11.95 -6.65
C GLY A 229 8.32 11.45 -6.07
N HIS A 230 8.42 10.18 -5.67
CA HIS A 230 9.58 9.61 -4.99
C HIS A 230 9.86 8.19 -5.51
N PRO A 231 10.32 8.04 -6.77
CA PRO A 231 10.50 6.73 -7.40
C PRO A 231 11.53 5.83 -6.70
N ASP A 232 12.48 6.42 -5.96
CA ASP A 232 13.47 5.69 -5.17
C ASP A 232 12.83 4.84 -4.06
N LEU A 233 11.68 5.26 -3.53
CA LEU A 233 10.93 4.52 -2.51
C LEU A 233 10.32 3.22 -3.01
N ARG A 234 10.27 2.98 -4.33
CA ARG A 234 9.69 1.74 -4.90
C ARG A 234 10.63 0.54 -4.85
N HIS A 235 11.93 0.76 -4.63
CA HIS A 235 12.96 -0.27 -4.76
C HIS A 235 13.71 -0.51 -3.44
N VAL A 236 13.11 -0.11 -2.32
CA VAL A 236 13.68 -0.34 -0.98
C VAL A 236 13.59 -1.81 -0.61
N SER A 237 14.63 -2.30 0.07
CA SER A 237 14.58 -3.64 0.67
C SER A 237 13.83 -3.55 1.98
N HIS A 238 12.81 -4.40 2.14
CA HIS A 238 12.02 -4.50 3.37
C HIS A 238 12.60 -5.57 4.29
N LEU A 239 12.52 -5.36 5.59
CA LEU A 239 12.79 -6.42 6.57
C LEU A 239 11.57 -7.36 6.66
N GLN A 240 11.81 -8.64 6.95
CA GLN A 240 10.71 -9.62 7.08
C GLN A 240 10.03 -9.61 8.47
N ASP A 241 10.70 -9.06 9.47
CA ASP A 241 10.22 -9.04 10.87
C ASP A 241 10.27 -7.62 11.45
N ASP A 242 9.52 -6.72 10.83
CA ASP A 242 9.25 -5.38 11.31
C ASP A 242 7.77 -5.20 11.68
N SER A 243 7.44 -4.08 12.32
CA SER A 243 6.07 -3.69 12.66
C SER A 243 5.35 -2.94 11.54
N GLY A 244 6.09 -2.50 10.51
CA GLY A 244 5.60 -1.76 9.36
C GLY A 244 6.65 -0.87 8.72
N ASP A 245 6.28 -0.31 7.57
CA ASP A 245 7.10 0.60 6.78
C ASP A 245 6.66 2.05 7.00
N LEU A 246 7.62 2.96 7.14
CA LEU A 246 7.40 4.40 7.18
C LEU A 246 8.07 5.08 5.98
N TYR A 247 7.25 5.65 5.11
CA TYR A 247 7.68 6.44 3.96
C TYR A 247 7.50 7.92 4.27
N ILE A 248 8.46 8.76 3.87
CA ILE A 248 8.44 10.19 4.17
C ILE A 248 8.80 10.98 2.93
N SER A 249 8.00 12.01 2.63
CA SER A 249 8.37 13.05 1.66
C SER A 249 9.08 14.17 2.38
N GLY A 250 10.35 14.42 2.06
CA GLY A 250 11.12 15.44 2.77
C GLY A 250 10.66 16.86 2.45
N ARG A 251 10.15 17.12 1.24
CA ARG A 251 9.52 18.40 0.88
C ARG A 251 8.28 18.67 1.73
N GLN A 252 7.38 17.69 1.81
CA GLN A 252 6.15 17.83 2.58
C GLN A 252 6.40 17.85 4.09
N LEU A 253 7.42 17.11 4.55
CA LEU A 253 7.86 17.16 5.94
C LEU A 253 8.42 18.53 6.31
N ASN A 254 9.12 19.20 5.40
CA ASN A 254 9.53 20.59 5.62
C ASN A 254 8.31 21.51 5.79
N ALA A 255 7.35 21.43 4.87
CA ALA A 255 6.09 22.18 4.96
C ALA A 255 5.33 21.90 6.27
N PHE A 256 5.32 20.65 6.73
CA PHE A 256 4.74 20.24 8.00
C PHE A 256 5.48 20.86 9.19
N TRP A 257 6.82 20.90 9.22
CA TRP A 257 7.53 21.56 10.32
C TRP A 257 7.26 23.06 10.38
N HIS A 258 7.07 23.72 9.23
CA HIS A 258 6.66 25.13 9.20
C HIS A 258 5.29 25.38 9.85
N THR A 259 4.43 24.36 10.02
CA THR A 259 3.16 24.55 10.73
C THR A 259 3.30 24.61 12.25
N PHE A 260 4.40 24.11 12.80
CA PHE A 260 4.66 24.08 14.25
C PHE A 260 5.74 25.07 14.70
N LEU A 261 6.62 25.48 13.78
CA LEU A 261 7.72 26.39 14.09
C LEU A 261 7.33 27.85 13.81
N PRO A 262 7.78 28.81 14.64
CA PRO A 262 7.61 30.23 14.35
C PRO A 262 8.25 30.63 13.00
N PRO A 263 7.70 31.65 12.31
CA PRO A 263 8.31 32.17 11.09
C PRO A 263 9.79 32.55 11.30
N GLY A 264 10.65 32.15 10.37
CA GLY A 264 12.10 32.46 10.39
C GLY A 264 12.95 31.57 11.32
N LYS A 265 12.39 30.51 11.93
CA LYS A 265 13.12 29.53 12.75
C LYS A 265 13.37 28.19 12.04
N SER A 266 12.93 28.05 10.81
CA SER A 266 13.05 26.85 9.98
C SER A 266 13.85 27.16 8.73
N SER A 267 14.63 26.16 8.28
CA SER A 267 15.33 26.22 7.00
C SER A 267 14.33 25.93 5.88
N ASP A 268 14.32 26.76 4.84
CA ASP A 268 13.52 26.50 3.63
C ASP A 268 14.05 25.28 2.86
N ARG A 269 15.32 24.91 3.10
CA ARG A 269 15.93 23.70 2.55
C ARG A 269 15.47 22.47 3.33
N ALA A 270 14.87 21.51 2.64
CA ALA A 270 14.50 20.21 3.18
C ALA A 270 15.74 19.41 3.63
N LEU A 271 15.56 18.54 4.63
CA LEU A 271 16.65 17.67 5.09
C LEU A 271 17.01 16.60 4.06
N THR A 272 16.02 16.03 3.38
CA THR A 272 16.16 14.96 2.39
C THR A 272 15.07 15.10 1.33
N GLY A 273 15.18 14.38 0.22
CA GLY A 273 14.17 14.34 -0.83
C GLY A 273 13.03 13.43 -0.39
N SER A 274 13.40 12.22 0.04
CA SER A 274 12.53 11.27 0.71
C SER A 274 13.29 10.41 1.72
N ALA A 275 12.55 9.71 2.56
CA ALA A 275 13.10 8.70 3.45
C ALA A 275 12.20 7.46 3.50
N PHE A 276 12.82 6.33 3.79
CA PHE A 276 12.16 5.06 4.08
C PHE A 276 12.74 4.51 5.38
N TYR A 277 11.88 3.99 6.25
CA TYR A 277 12.28 3.31 7.47
C TYR A 277 11.41 2.08 7.73
N ASP A 278 12.04 0.93 7.94
CA ASP A 278 11.42 -0.20 8.63
C ASP A 278 11.27 0.18 10.12
N VAL A 279 10.05 0.03 10.64
CA VAL A 279 9.68 0.39 12.00
C VAL A 279 9.62 -0.87 12.84
N ALA A 280 10.39 -0.96 13.92
CA ALA A 280 10.32 -2.07 14.87
C ALA A 280 10.08 -1.58 16.29
N PHE A 281 9.20 -2.28 17.03
CA PHE A 281 8.93 -2.01 18.43
C PHE A 281 9.64 -3.06 19.29
N ASN A 282 10.60 -2.66 20.11
CA ASN A 282 11.24 -3.54 21.10
C ASN A 282 10.77 -3.16 22.52
N ASP A 283 11.39 -3.71 23.56
CA ASP A 283 10.99 -3.41 24.96
C ASP A 283 11.50 -2.04 25.46
N SER A 284 12.53 -1.51 24.80
CA SER A 284 13.20 -0.25 25.18
C SER A 284 12.74 0.96 24.37
N GLY A 285 12.03 0.75 23.25
CA GLY A 285 11.47 1.83 22.44
C GLY A 285 11.24 1.46 20.97
N LEU A 286 11.23 2.52 20.16
CA LEU A 286 11.06 2.51 18.71
C LEU A 286 12.42 2.43 18.02
N LEU A 287 12.60 1.47 17.12
CA LEU A 287 13.75 1.38 16.22
C LEU A 287 13.30 1.74 14.80
N LEU A 288 14.04 2.62 14.15
CA LEU A 288 13.86 2.99 12.74
C LEU A 288 15.14 2.65 11.98
N SER A 289 15.07 1.75 11.01
CA SER A 289 16.20 1.38 10.16
C SER A 289 15.84 1.62 8.71
N GLY A 290 16.70 2.28 7.93
CA GLY A 290 16.37 2.51 6.52
C GLY A 290 17.27 3.51 5.81
N PHE A 291 16.69 4.19 4.83
CA PHE A 291 17.42 4.95 3.82
C PHE A 291 16.91 6.40 3.71
N LEU A 292 17.85 7.31 3.49
CA LEU A 292 17.59 8.68 3.07
C LEU A 292 17.94 8.82 1.60
N PHE A 293 17.05 9.41 0.81
CA PHE A 293 17.25 9.65 -0.61
C PHE A 293 17.41 11.14 -0.87
N ALA A 294 18.60 11.53 -1.31
CA ALA A 294 18.91 12.92 -1.64
C ALA A 294 18.18 13.37 -2.91
N GLY A 295 17.42 14.45 -2.78
CA GLY A 295 16.86 15.26 -3.84
C GLY A 295 17.90 16.23 -4.43
N SER A 296 17.43 17.20 -5.22
CA SER A 296 18.31 18.11 -5.96
C SER A 296 18.85 19.29 -5.16
N ASP A 297 18.13 19.72 -4.13
CA ASP A 297 18.43 20.93 -3.34
C ASP A 297 18.08 20.73 -1.85
N ASP A 298 18.48 19.60 -1.28
CA ASP A 298 18.32 19.30 0.14
C ASP A 298 19.67 19.21 0.87
N PHE A 299 19.61 19.02 2.18
CA PHE A 299 20.82 18.88 2.99
C PHE A 299 21.60 17.60 2.64
N THR A 300 20.91 16.48 2.37
CA THR A 300 21.58 15.22 2.05
C THR A 300 22.32 15.24 0.72
N ALA A 301 21.99 16.15 -0.20
CA ALA A 301 22.74 16.38 -1.43
C ALA A 301 24.22 16.74 -1.20
N VAL A 302 24.59 17.28 -0.03
CA VAL A 302 26.01 17.54 0.33
C VAL A 302 26.84 16.25 0.42
N PHE A 303 26.18 15.12 0.67
CA PHE A 303 26.84 13.82 0.74
C PHE A 303 26.83 13.08 -0.61
N ARG A 304 26.27 13.67 -1.66
CA ARG A 304 26.30 13.08 -3.00
C ARG A 304 27.74 13.11 -3.51
N ASP A 305 28.16 11.99 -4.11
CA ASP A 305 29.48 11.83 -4.72
C ASP A 305 30.67 12.00 -3.75
N GLN A 306 30.45 11.82 -2.44
CA GLN A 306 31.54 11.69 -1.46
C GLN A 306 32.26 10.35 -1.69
N GLU A 307 33.57 10.40 -1.90
CA GLU A 307 34.40 9.20 -1.85
C GLU A 307 34.49 8.69 -0.40
N ALA A 308 34.47 7.38 -0.22
CA ALA A 308 34.67 6.79 1.10
C ALA A 308 36.03 7.23 1.63
N GLY A 309 36.04 8.00 2.72
CA GLY A 309 37.28 8.43 3.35
C GLY A 309 38.09 7.22 3.79
N GLU A 310 39.38 7.20 3.46
CA GLU A 310 40.34 6.26 4.04
C GLU A 310 40.22 6.33 5.57
N PRO A 311 39.96 5.20 6.27
CA PRO A 311 39.87 5.21 7.72
C PRO A 311 41.21 5.70 8.26
N GLN A 312 41.22 6.92 8.79
CA GLN A 312 42.39 7.44 9.50
C GLN A 312 42.63 6.50 10.66
N GLY A 313 43.70 5.71 10.57
CA GLY A 313 44.06 4.74 11.58
C GLY A 313 44.00 5.42 12.95
N LEU A 314 43.20 4.86 13.86
CA LEU A 314 43.26 5.20 15.27
C LEU A 314 44.73 4.98 15.69
N LEU A 315 45.48 6.07 15.82
CA LEU A 315 46.76 6.06 16.49
C LEU A 315 46.44 5.72 17.95
N LEU A 316 46.56 4.43 18.27
CA LEU A 316 46.53 3.88 19.62
C LEU A 316 47.75 4.35 20.41
#